data_AF-A0A6J4HLW0-F1
#
_entry.id   AF-A0A6J4HLW0-F1
#
_cell.length_a   1.000
_cell.length_b   1.000
_cell.length_c   1.000
_cell.angle_alpha   90.00
_cell.angle_beta   90.00
_cell.angle_gamma   90.00
#
_symmetry.space_group_name_H-M   'P 1'
#
loop_
_entity.id
_entity.type
_entity.pdbx_description
1 polymer ?
#
loop_
_entity_poly.entity_id
_entity_poly.type
_entity_poly.pdbx_seq_one_letter_code
_entity_poly.pdbx_strand_id
1 'polypeptide(L)'
;MSESVVVTLPADVNQVDETGYVWAFLSDADEPDRVRPGALIVAGDSAEPFMARVVDIIEGPEDDRIVHLDVVGVPEQAIAELRHARLITS
;
A
#
# COMPACT_ATOMS: atom_id res chain seq x y z
N MET A 1 14.80 17.66 -6.93
CA MET A 1 14.91 16.39 -6.20
C MET A 1 13.57 15.71 -6.39
N SER A 2 13.49 14.63 -7.16
CA SER A 2 12.32 13.76 -7.13
C SER A 2 12.36 13.07 -5.78
N GLU A 3 11.41 13.38 -4.88
CA GLU A 3 11.21 12.58 -3.68
C GLU A 3 10.89 11.16 -4.16
N SER A 4 11.81 10.22 -3.92
CA SER A 4 11.58 8.82 -4.25
C SER A 4 10.51 8.29 -3.30
N VAL A 5 9.36 7.90 -3.84
CA VAL A 5 8.30 7.25 -3.08
C VAL A 5 8.85 5.94 -2.50
N VAL A 6 8.75 5.77 -1.18
CA VAL A 6 9.15 4.54 -0.50
C VAL A 6 7.95 3.61 -0.44
N VAL A 7 8.03 2.48 -1.16
CA VAL A 7 7.04 1.41 -1.10
C VAL A 7 7.14 0.71 0.25
N THR A 8 6.01 0.56 0.93
CA THR A 8 5.89 -0.13 2.22
C THR A 8 5.67 -1.63 2.03
N LEU A 9 4.90 -2.01 1.01
CA LEU A 9 4.59 -3.40 0.70
C LEU A 9 4.58 -3.59 -0.83
N PRO A 10 5.50 -4.40 -1.39
CA PRO A 10 5.43 -4.80 -2.79
C PRO A 10 4.09 -5.47 -3.10
N ALA A 11 3.43 -5.05 -4.19
CA ALA A 11 2.14 -5.62 -4.60
C ALA A 11 1.88 -5.34 -6.09
N ASP A 12 1.16 -6.22 -6.78
CA ASP A 12 0.63 -5.95 -8.13
C ASP A 12 -0.83 -5.46 -8.01
N VAL A 13 -1.12 -4.27 -8.55
CA VAL A 13 -2.46 -3.68 -8.52
C VAL A 13 -3.52 -4.54 -9.23
N ASN A 14 -3.10 -5.44 -10.11
CA ASN A 14 -3.98 -6.36 -10.83
C ASN A 14 -4.16 -7.70 -10.10
N GLN A 15 -3.38 -7.97 -9.05
CA GLN A 15 -3.45 -9.19 -8.26
C GLN A 15 -4.60 -9.08 -7.25
N VAL A 16 -5.81 -9.18 -7.78
CA VAL A 16 -7.08 -9.10 -7.03
C VAL A 16 -7.67 -10.50 -6.87
N ASP A 17 -8.13 -10.84 -5.67
CA ASP A 17 -8.77 -12.13 -5.41
C ASP A 17 -10.31 -12.05 -5.40
N GLU A 18 -10.97 -13.11 -4.94
CA GLU A 18 -12.44 -13.17 -4.91
C GLU A 18 -13.11 -12.17 -3.97
N THR A 19 -12.36 -11.57 -3.03
CA THR A 19 -12.86 -10.49 -2.17
C THR A 19 -12.98 -9.16 -2.91
N GLY A 20 -12.32 -9.04 -4.07
CA GLY A 20 -12.22 -7.80 -4.83
C GLY A 20 -11.11 -6.86 -4.32
N TYR A 21 -10.29 -7.28 -3.35
CA TYR A 21 -9.12 -6.54 -2.90
C TYR A 21 -7.84 -7.01 -3.58
N VAL A 22 -6.89 -6.09 -3.74
CA VAL A 22 -5.51 -6.45 -4.08
C VAL A 22 -4.93 -7.23 -2.90
N TRP A 23 -4.12 -8.25 -3.18
CA TRP A 23 -3.45 -9.00 -2.12
C TRP A 23 -1.96 -9.13 -2.36
N ALA A 24 -1.20 -9.20 -1.26
CA ALA A 24 0.23 -9.46 -1.26
C ALA A 24 0.64 -10.22 0.00
N PHE A 25 1.84 -10.80 0.01
CA PHE A 25 2.38 -11.46 1.18
C PHE A 25 3.00 -10.44 2.14
N LEU A 26 2.71 -10.58 3.43
CA LEU A 26 3.27 -9.69 4.45
C LEU A 26 4.79 -9.84 4.56
N SER A 27 5.34 -11.01 4.24
CA SER A 27 6.78 -11.28 4.22
C SER A 27 7.54 -10.45 3.17
N ASP A 28 6.86 -9.93 2.15
CA ASP A 28 7.47 -9.06 1.13
C ASP A 28 7.70 -7.63 1.63
N ALA A 29 7.11 -7.24 2.76
CA ALA A 29 7.34 -5.92 3.35
C ALA A 29 8.73 -5.84 4.01
N ASP A 30 9.49 -4.78 3.69
CA ASP A 30 10.76 -4.48 4.38
C ASP A 30 10.55 -4.20 5.88
N GLU A 31 9.41 -3.61 6.23
CA GLU A 31 9.01 -3.28 7.61
C GLU A 31 7.60 -3.82 7.92
N PRO A 32 7.43 -5.14 8.16
CA PRO A 32 6.11 -5.78 8.32
C PRO A 32 5.26 -5.18 9.44
N ASP A 33 5.87 -4.68 10.52
CA ASP A 33 5.17 -4.07 11.66
C ASP A 33 4.42 -2.77 11.29
N ARG A 34 4.75 -2.15 10.15
CA ARG A 34 4.03 -0.98 9.63
C ARG A 34 2.73 -1.37 8.91
N VAL A 35 2.62 -2.62 8.47
CA VAL A 35 1.46 -3.14 7.75
C VAL A 35 0.48 -3.73 8.79
N ARG A 36 -0.57 -2.96 9.08
CA ARG A 36 -1.61 -3.34 10.05
C ARG A 36 -2.99 -2.90 9.56
N PRO A 37 -4.06 -3.64 9.90
CA PRO A 37 -5.42 -3.28 9.51
C PRO A 37 -5.76 -1.82 9.81
N GLY A 38 -6.34 -1.14 8.83
CA GLY A 38 -6.70 0.28 8.86
C GLY A 38 -5.56 1.26 8.50
N ALA A 39 -4.31 0.81 8.38
CA ALA A 39 -3.21 1.67 7.96
C ALA A 39 -3.37 2.08 6.49
N LEU A 40 -3.07 3.35 6.18
CA LEU A 40 -2.86 3.82 4.81
C LEU A 40 -1.37 3.71 4.48
N ILE A 41 -1.04 2.93 3.45
CA ILE A 41 0.33 2.65 3.04
C ILE A 41 0.52 2.95 1.55
N VAL A 42 1.78 3.03 1.13
CA VAL A 42 2.14 2.97 -0.28
C VAL A 42 2.52 1.53 -0.62
N ALA A 43 1.83 0.94 -1.59
CA ALA A 43 2.12 -0.37 -2.15
C ALA A 43 2.52 -0.25 -3.63
N GLY A 44 2.81 -1.35 -4.30
CA GLY A 44 3.24 -1.35 -5.71
C GLY A 44 4.71 -1.62 -5.86
N ASP A 45 5.33 -0.98 -6.84
CA ASP A 45 6.78 -0.95 -7.00
C ASP A 45 7.30 0.48 -7.23
N SER A 46 8.60 0.62 -7.44
CA SER A 46 9.24 1.93 -7.63
C SER A 46 8.84 2.66 -8.93
N ALA A 47 8.31 1.95 -9.93
CA ALA A 47 7.83 2.51 -11.19
C ALA A 47 6.35 2.87 -11.12
N GLU A 48 5.53 2.03 -10.48
CA GLU A 48 4.07 2.18 -10.40
C GLU A 48 3.56 2.04 -8.94
N PRO A 49 3.87 3.00 -8.05
CA PRO A 49 3.37 2.97 -6.68
C PRO A 49 1.89 3.39 -6.61
N PHE A 50 1.13 2.80 -5.69
CA PHE A 50 -0.25 3.18 -5.39
C PHE A 50 -0.48 3.28 -3.88
N MET A 51 -1.40 4.15 -3.46
CA MET A 51 -1.85 4.20 -2.08
C MET A 51 -2.98 3.19 -1.86
N ALA A 52 -2.88 2.45 -0.75
CA ALA A 52 -3.92 1.52 -0.35
C ALA A 52 -4.12 1.53 1.16
N ARG A 53 -5.35 1.19 1.58
CA ARG A 53 -5.68 0.90 2.97
C ARG A 53 -5.56 -0.60 3.20
N VAL A 54 -4.86 -1.00 4.26
CA VAL A 54 -4.84 -2.39 4.72
C VAL A 54 -6.22 -2.73 5.28
N VAL A 55 -6.89 -3.70 4.66
CA VAL A 55 -8.24 -4.15 5.07
C VAL A 55 -8.13 -5.11 6.24
N ASP A 56 -7.41 -6.20 6.04
CA ASP A 56 -7.10 -7.21 7.04
C ASP A 56 -5.76 -7.89 6.75
N ILE A 57 -5.37 -8.79 7.63
CA ILE A 57 -4.23 -9.68 7.47
C ILE A 57 -4.71 -11.08 7.87
N ILE A 58 -4.67 -12.02 6.94
CA ILE A 58 -5.17 -13.39 7.13
C ILE A 58 -4.06 -14.42 7.00
N GLU A 59 -4.32 -15.63 7.47
CA GLU A 59 -3.41 -16.77 7.26
C GLU A 59 -3.33 -17.10 5.77
N GLY A 60 -2.10 -17.22 5.26
CA GLY A 60 -1.78 -17.63 3.91
C GLY A 60 -1.16 -19.02 3.86
N PRO A 61 -0.71 -19.46 2.67
CA PRO A 61 0.08 -20.67 2.52
C PRO A 61 1.45 -20.54 3.22
N GLU A 62 2.06 -21.68 3.56
CA GLU A 62 3.46 -21.78 4.01
C GLU A 62 3.81 -20.94 5.26
N ASP A 63 2.87 -20.83 6.21
CA ASP A 63 3.00 -20.00 7.43
C ASP A 63 3.19 -18.49 7.16
N ASP A 64 2.94 -18.04 5.93
CA ASP A 64 2.90 -16.62 5.59
C ASP A 64 1.52 -16.02 5.85
N ARG A 65 1.43 -14.69 5.81
CA ARG A 65 0.21 -13.93 5.98
C ARG A 65 -0.10 -13.15 4.73
N ILE A 66 -1.35 -13.17 4.31
CA ILE A 66 -1.85 -12.39 3.18
C ILE A 66 -2.40 -11.08 3.70
N VAL A 67 -2.05 -9.99 3.03
CA VAL A 67 -2.52 -8.63 3.31
C VAL A 67 -3.50 -8.23 2.22
N HIS A 68 -4.75 -7.94 2.57
CA HIS A 68 -5.70 -7.35 1.63
C HIS A 68 -5.60 -5.82 1.62
N LEU A 69 -5.63 -5.25 0.42
CA LEU A 69 -5.41 -3.85 0.13
C LEU A 69 -6.59 -3.27 -0.66
N ASP A 70 -7.20 -2.23 -0.10
CA ASP A 70 -8.22 -1.42 -0.75
C ASP A 70 -7.55 -0.19 -1.38
N VAL A 71 -7.53 -0.14 -2.72
CA VAL A 71 -6.81 0.89 -3.48
C VAL A 71 -7.52 2.23 -3.34
N VAL A 72 -6.78 3.25 -2.89
CA VAL A 72 -7.30 4.60 -2.64
C VAL A 72 -6.95 5.55 -3.78
N GLY A 73 -5.82 5.36 -4.46
CA GLY A 73 -5.39 6.20 -5.58
C GLY A 73 -3.87 6.23 -5.73
N VAL A 74 -3.35 7.22 -6.46
CA VAL A 74 -1.90 7.38 -6.67
C VAL A 74 -1.27 8.35 -5.66
N PRO A 75 -0.05 8.10 -5.14
CA PRO A 75 0.58 8.93 -4.10
C PRO A 75 0.76 10.39 -4.51
N GLU A 76 1.12 10.67 -5.76
CA GLU A 76 1.37 12.03 -6.24
C GLU A 76 0.10 12.89 -6.19
N GLN A 77 -1.05 12.31 -6.54
CA GLN A 77 -2.34 13.01 -6.45
C GLN A 77 -2.69 13.29 -4.99
N ALA A 78 -2.46 12.34 -4.09
CA ALA A 78 -2.72 12.55 -2.67
C ALA A 78 -1.82 13.66 -2.08
N ILE A 79 -0.53 13.66 -2.41
CA ILE A 79 0.39 14.72 -1.99
C ILE A 79 -0.06 16.08 -2.53
N ALA A 80 -0.48 16.15 -3.80
CA ALA A 80 -0.98 17.38 -4.40
C ALA A 80 -2.22 17.92 -3.64
N GLU A 81 -3.17 17.05 -3.30
CA GLU A 81 -4.37 17.44 -2.54
C GLU A 81 -4.05 17.84 -1.09
N LEU A 82 -3.14 17.13 -0.41
CA LEU A 82 -2.71 17.49 0.94
C LEU A 82 -2.01 18.85 0.97
N ARG A 83 -1.20 19.16 -0.05
CA ARG A 83 -0.60 20.49 -0.25
C ARG A 83 -1.67 21.54 -0.52
N HIS A 84 -2.63 21.26 -1.40
CA HIS A 84 -3.75 22.17 -1.68
C HIS A 84 -4.56 22.50 -0.42
N ALA A 85 -4.84 21.48 0.39
CA ALA A 85 -5.55 21.60 1.67
C ALA A 85 -4.70 22.22 2.81
N ARG A 86 -3.41 22.51 2.57
CA ARG A 86 -2.46 23.05 3.56
C ARG A 86 -2.27 22.17 4.79
N LEU A 87 -2.39 20.84 4.61
CA LEU A 87 -2.17 19.86 5.67
C LEU A 87 -0.68 19.47 5.80
N ILE A 88 0.11 19.72 4.77
CA ILE A 88 1.57 19.57 4.76
C ILE A 88 2.21 20.81 4.15
N THR A 89 3.33 21.25 4.72
CA THR A 89 4.12 22.39 4.23
C THR A 89 5.16 21.88 3.24
N SER A 90 5.33 22.61 2.12
CA SER A 90 6.35 22.33 1.11
C SER A 90 7.76 22.61 1.60
#